data_AF-A0A7G9YTC8-F1
#
_entry.id   AF-A0A7G9YTC8-F1
#
_cell.length_a   1.000
_cell.length_b   1.000
_cell.length_c   1.000
_cell.angle_alpha   90.00
_cell.angle_beta   90.00
_cell.angle_gamma   90.00
#
_symmetry.space_group_name_H-M   'P 1'
#
loop_
_entity.id
_entity.type
_entity.pdbx_description
1 polymer ?
#
loop_
_entity_poly.entity_id
_entity_poly.type
_entity_poly.pdbx_seq_one_letter_code
_entity_poly.pdbx_strand_id
1 'polypeptide(L)'
;MACKNHPGECISIPDETEASLIPKCCTDLNATLLIGLLRWRIGMKRHEIQAFLRTKGITLSTGTISNRSLDFLLLFKQLHEAKTAEIKALIERKGGMILHMDGTHRSGGRVVFVLQEGHKGIVLDTDLIPSEAEEHVKPILSKFKKTYGSPLVIVRDMAKCLALCASNIFPDKPQQICQVHFTRNLEKDQVTEYHKRLKHSMVKHRLTPRLRALRNAGSGDSDIKKLQQRWVHIAVDYLLYPVEKQVKWISRPISYIVRYYRIEEVSNLVSRLIRCNASNYFVYKPLMELHTCLKDLLNDSEVFRHYHILDKTLEWLDELRDNLRISRKTNLKDSTPGDIDLEEVTRNIKAVLAKICDEGRELGGNIPSNCISDQ
;
A
#
# COMPACT_ATOMS: atom_id res chain seq x y z
N MET A 1 -11.99 24.57 4.72
CA MET A 1 -11.30 23.74 3.71
C MET A 1 -11.07 22.36 4.31
N ALA A 2 -11.34 21.28 3.58
CA ALA A 2 -11.21 19.91 4.08
C ALA A 2 -9.97 19.21 3.52
N CYS A 3 -9.25 18.47 4.36
CA CYS A 3 -8.14 17.62 3.93
C CYS A 3 -8.71 16.36 3.27
N LYS A 4 -8.14 15.92 2.13
CA LYS A 4 -8.55 14.67 1.46
C LYS A 4 -8.51 13.44 2.37
N ASN A 5 -7.59 13.43 3.33
CA ASN A 5 -7.39 12.33 4.27
C ASN A 5 -8.19 12.51 5.57
N HIS A 6 -8.76 13.71 5.81
CA HIS A 6 -9.51 14.03 7.03
C HIS A 6 -10.71 14.91 6.67
N PRO A 7 -11.75 14.34 6.03
CA PRO A 7 -12.88 15.11 5.52
C PRO A 7 -13.78 15.69 6.62
N GLY A 8 -13.76 15.09 7.82
CA GLY A 8 -14.51 15.56 8.99
C GLY A 8 -13.84 16.69 9.78
N GLU A 9 -12.58 17.02 9.47
CA GLU A 9 -11.84 18.10 10.13
C GLU A 9 -11.93 19.38 9.29
N CYS A 10 -12.74 20.34 9.74
CA CYS A 10 -12.71 21.68 9.18
C CYS A 10 -11.58 22.49 9.80
N ILE A 11 -10.62 22.91 8.98
CA ILE A 11 -9.63 23.90 9.40
C ILE A 11 -10.35 25.26 9.46
N SER A 12 -10.65 25.71 10.68
CA SER A 12 -11.03 27.09 10.95
C SER A 12 -9.78 27.97 10.90
N ILE A 13 -9.81 28.99 10.06
CA ILE A 13 -8.78 30.03 10.04
C ILE A 13 -9.26 31.07 11.05
N PRO A 14 -8.55 31.31 12.16
CA PRO A 14 -8.94 32.35 13.11
C PRO A 14 -8.90 33.71 12.40
N ASP A 15 -9.94 34.50 12.62
CA ASP A 15 -10.09 35.86 12.12
C ASP A 15 -9.75 36.80 13.28
N GLU A 16 -8.46 36.87 13.64
CA GLU A 16 -7.98 37.76 14.71
C GLU A 16 -7.04 38.82 14.13
N THR A 17 -7.37 40.08 14.41
CA THR A 17 -6.83 41.31 13.84
C THR A 17 -5.51 41.79 14.47
N GLU A 18 -4.71 40.91 15.06
CA GLU A 18 -3.38 41.28 15.55
C GLU A 18 -2.29 40.61 14.72
N ALA A 19 -1.62 41.42 13.89
CA ALA A 19 -0.54 40.98 13.02
C ALA A 19 0.73 40.68 13.84
N SER A 20 0.83 39.46 14.33
CA SER A 20 2.10 38.95 14.86
C SER A 20 3.07 38.74 13.70
N LEU A 21 4.03 39.65 13.54
CA LEU A 21 5.07 39.49 12.52
C LEU A 21 6.16 38.54 13.02
N ILE A 22 6.57 37.60 12.16
CA ILE A 22 7.80 36.82 12.41
C ILE A 22 8.98 37.80 12.32
N PRO A 23 9.92 37.82 13.28
CA PRO A 23 11.07 38.73 13.22
C PRO A 23 11.81 38.64 11.88
N LYS A 24 12.08 39.80 11.27
CA LYS A 24 12.74 39.94 9.95
C LYS A 24 11.95 39.34 8.77
N CYS A 25 10.64 39.10 8.93
CA CYS A 25 9.74 38.64 7.89
C CYS A 25 8.64 39.67 7.65
N CYS A 26 8.43 40.08 6.39
CA CYS A 26 7.35 40.99 6.03
C CYS A 26 6.00 40.27 5.82
N THR A 27 5.92 38.98 6.16
CA THR A 27 4.69 38.20 6.05
C THR A 27 4.15 37.94 7.44
N ASP A 28 2.86 38.23 7.59
CA ASP A 28 2.10 37.96 8.79
C ASP A 28 2.14 36.47 9.21
N LEU A 29 2.08 36.21 10.52
CA LEU A 29 2.09 34.87 11.07
C LEU A 29 0.88 34.05 10.60
N ASN A 30 -0.33 34.62 10.56
CA ASN A 30 -1.53 33.91 10.10
C ASN A 30 -1.39 33.53 8.62
N ALA A 31 -0.82 34.41 7.79
CA ALA A 31 -0.49 34.08 6.41
C ALA A 31 0.53 32.92 6.31
N THR A 32 1.53 32.90 7.19
CA THR A 32 2.52 31.82 7.26
C THR A 32 1.89 30.49 7.69
N LEU A 33 1.05 30.50 8.73
CA LEU A 33 0.29 29.35 9.21
C LEU A 33 -0.62 28.80 8.11
N LEU A 34 -1.37 29.67 7.43
CA LEU A 34 -2.24 29.29 6.32
C LEU A 34 -1.44 28.63 5.19
N ILE A 35 -0.34 29.25 4.74
CA ILE A 35 0.53 28.67 3.70
C ILE A 35 1.01 27.28 4.11
N GLY A 36 1.46 27.11 5.35
CA GLY A 36 1.90 25.84 5.90
C GLY A 36 0.82 24.76 5.87
N LEU A 37 -0.39 25.07 6.34
CA LEU A 37 -1.53 24.15 6.32
C LEU A 37 -1.91 23.76 4.89
N LEU A 38 -2.00 24.72 3.97
CA LEU A 38 -2.29 24.44 2.56
C LEU A 38 -1.20 23.55 1.93
N ARG A 39 0.07 23.83 2.25
CA ARG A 39 1.21 23.11 1.66
C ARG A 39 1.34 21.69 2.18
N TRP A 40 1.31 21.53 3.50
CA TRP A 40 1.71 20.28 4.17
C TRP A 40 0.53 19.43 4.62
N ARG A 41 -0.58 20.05 5.06
CA ARG A 41 -1.79 19.31 5.49
C ARG A 41 -2.73 19.02 4.32
N ILE A 42 -2.94 20.00 3.43
CA ILE A 42 -3.82 19.83 2.25
C ILE A 42 -3.06 19.27 1.05
N GLY A 43 -1.74 19.52 0.95
CA GLY A 43 -0.89 18.99 -0.11
C GLY A 43 -0.91 19.82 -1.40
N MET A 44 -1.33 21.09 -1.33
CA MET A 44 -1.36 21.97 -2.50
C MET A 44 0.06 22.29 -3.00
N LYS A 45 0.23 22.38 -4.32
CA LYS A 45 1.45 22.84 -4.97
C LYS A 45 1.59 24.36 -4.83
N ARG A 46 2.82 24.87 -4.94
CA ARG A 46 3.14 26.31 -4.77
C ARG A 46 2.29 27.24 -5.65
N HIS A 47 2.03 26.85 -6.90
CA HIS A 47 1.19 27.64 -7.82
C HIS A 47 -0.30 27.58 -7.45
N GLU A 48 -0.78 26.46 -6.93
CA GLU A 48 -2.15 26.32 -6.44
C GLU A 48 -2.37 27.20 -5.21
N ILE A 49 -1.40 27.20 -4.27
CA ILE A 49 -1.41 28.09 -3.11
C ILE A 49 -1.38 29.56 -3.55
N GLN A 50 -0.52 29.90 -4.52
CA GLN A 50 -0.45 31.26 -5.05
C GLN A 50 -1.79 31.72 -5.65
N ALA A 51 -2.43 30.87 -6.47
CA ALA A 51 -3.73 31.17 -7.04
C ALA A 51 -4.79 31.36 -5.94
N PHE A 52 -4.80 30.49 -4.93
CA PHE A 52 -5.70 30.59 -3.79
C PHE A 52 -5.50 31.91 -3.02
N LEU A 53 -4.27 32.28 -2.67
CA LEU A 53 -3.97 33.51 -1.94
C LEU A 53 -4.38 34.77 -2.72
N ARG A 54 -4.21 34.77 -4.05
CA ARG A 54 -4.67 35.87 -4.91
C ARG A 54 -6.18 36.10 -4.82
N THR A 55 -6.99 35.03 -4.72
CA THR A 55 -8.44 35.16 -4.51
C THR A 55 -8.81 35.80 -3.17
N LYS A 56 -7.87 35.85 -2.23
CA LYS A 56 -7.99 36.47 -0.91
C LYS A 56 -7.30 37.84 -0.83
N GLY A 57 -6.88 38.42 -1.96
CA GLY A 57 -6.18 39.70 -2.01
C GLY A 57 -4.70 39.65 -1.58
N ILE A 58 -4.16 38.46 -1.29
CA ILE A 58 -2.78 38.28 -0.84
C ILE A 58 -1.88 37.98 -2.04
N THR A 59 -1.00 38.91 -2.39
CA THR A 59 -0.07 38.77 -3.52
C THR A 59 1.32 38.35 -3.04
N LEU A 60 1.66 37.07 -3.21
CA LEU A 60 2.98 36.52 -2.89
C LEU A 60 3.60 35.81 -4.09
N SER A 61 4.93 35.86 -4.17
CA SER A 61 5.68 35.05 -5.13
C SER A 61 5.71 33.57 -4.71
N THR A 62 5.93 32.65 -5.65
CA THR A 62 6.10 31.23 -5.34
C THR A 62 7.35 30.97 -4.49
N GLY A 63 8.38 31.82 -4.59
CA GLY A 63 9.57 31.79 -3.73
C GLY A 63 9.24 32.17 -2.29
N THR A 64 8.45 33.23 -2.09
CA THR A 64 7.97 33.63 -0.76
C THR A 64 7.12 32.52 -0.14
N ILE A 65 6.22 31.90 -0.92
CA ILE A 65 5.41 30.76 -0.48
C ILE A 65 6.30 29.58 -0.05
N SER A 66 7.37 29.27 -0.79
CA SER A 66 8.33 28.25 -0.37
C SER A 66 8.94 28.57 0.99
N ASN A 67 9.42 29.80 1.18
CA ASN A 67 10.07 30.21 2.44
C ASN A 67 9.09 30.17 3.61
N ARG A 68 7.87 30.69 3.44
CA ARG A 68 6.81 30.62 4.47
C ARG A 68 6.39 29.19 4.80
N SER A 69 6.40 28.31 3.80
CA SER A 69 6.16 26.88 4.04
C SER A 69 7.24 26.26 4.93
N LEU A 70 8.50 26.70 4.84
CA LEU A 70 9.59 26.24 5.70
C LEU A 70 9.50 26.87 7.10
N ASP A 71 9.20 28.17 7.19
CA ASP A 71 9.01 28.86 8.48
C ASP A 71 7.90 28.20 9.29
N PHE A 72 6.80 27.81 8.64
CA PHE A 72 5.75 27.01 9.27
C PHE A 72 6.28 25.72 9.90
N LEU A 73 7.15 24.97 9.20
CA LEU A 73 7.69 23.72 9.74
C LEU A 73 8.59 23.96 10.95
N LEU A 74 9.36 25.05 10.95
CA LEU A 74 10.19 25.46 12.07
C LEU A 74 9.33 25.84 13.28
N LEU A 75 8.31 26.68 13.06
CA LEU A 75 7.36 27.07 14.09
C LEU A 75 6.61 25.86 14.65
N PHE A 76 6.16 24.95 13.78
CA PHE A 76 5.49 23.71 14.17
C PHE A 76 6.41 22.83 15.03
N LYS A 77 7.69 22.70 14.66
CA LYS A 77 8.68 21.98 15.47
C LYS A 77 8.88 22.63 16.84
N GLN A 78 9.03 23.96 16.90
CA GLN A 78 9.19 24.68 18.17
C GLN A 78 7.96 24.54 19.07
N LEU A 79 6.76 24.65 18.50
CA LEU A 79 5.52 24.41 19.23
C LEU A 79 5.47 22.98 19.77
N HIS A 80 5.82 21.99 18.95
CA HIS A 80 5.87 20.59 19.36
C HIS A 80 6.82 20.37 20.53
N GLU A 81 8.04 20.92 20.46
CA GLU A 81 9.04 20.87 21.53
C GLU A 81 8.54 21.56 22.81
N ALA A 82 7.94 22.76 22.70
CA ALA A 82 7.37 23.49 23.83
C ALA A 82 6.21 22.73 24.49
N LYS A 83 5.49 21.90 23.73
CA LYS A 83 4.34 21.11 24.21
C LYS A 83 4.71 19.71 24.69
N THR A 84 5.99 19.36 24.75
CA THR A 84 6.48 18.05 25.22
C THR A 84 5.89 17.63 26.57
N ALA A 85 5.82 18.55 27.55
CA ALA A 85 5.28 18.24 28.88
C ALA A 85 3.77 17.93 28.84
N GLU A 86 3.00 18.66 28.02
CA GLU A 86 1.56 18.43 27.83
C GLU A 86 1.30 17.10 27.11
N ILE A 87 2.11 16.77 26.10
CA ILE A 87 2.07 15.48 25.39
C ILE A 87 2.37 14.34 26.37
N LYS A 88 3.41 14.48 27.20
CA LYS A 88 3.75 13.49 28.23
C LYS A 88 2.61 13.28 29.22
N ALA A 89 2.04 14.36 29.75
CA ALA A 89 0.90 14.28 30.67
C ALA A 89 -0.34 13.64 30.00
N LEU A 90 -0.56 13.87 28.70
CA LEU A 90 -1.62 13.20 27.94
C LEU A 90 -1.40 11.68 27.88
N ILE A 91 -0.18 11.24 27.60
CA ILE A 91 0.21 9.82 27.54
C ILE A 91 0.02 9.16 28.91
N GLU A 92 0.51 9.80 29.98
CA GLU A 92 0.40 9.28 31.35
C GLU A 92 -1.05 9.13 31.80
N ARG A 93 -1.90 10.12 31.53
CA ARG A 93 -3.36 10.04 31.81
C ARG A 93 -4.07 8.93 31.04
N LYS A 94 -3.48 8.46 29.94
CA LYS A 94 -4.02 7.35 29.13
C LYS A 94 -3.47 5.98 29.55
N GLY A 95 -2.69 5.92 30.62
CA GLY A 95 -2.15 4.69 31.18
C GLY A 95 -0.79 4.28 30.63
N GLY A 96 -0.15 5.13 29.81
CA GLY A 96 1.15 4.89 29.21
C GLY A 96 1.12 4.90 27.68
N MET A 97 2.20 4.38 27.08
CA MET A 97 2.48 4.55 25.66
C MET A 97 2.74 3.22 24.95
N ILE A 98 2.08 3.04 23.81
CA ILE A 98 2.49 2.10 22.77
C ILE A 98 3.43 2.88 21.85
N LEU A 99 4.72 2.51 21.82
CA LEU A 99 5.71 3.21 20.99
C LEU A 99 5.84 2.51 19.64
N HIS A 100 5.40 3.16 18.57
CA HIS A 100 5.72 2.77 17.21
C HIS A 100 7.07 3.36 16.78
N MET A 101 7.94 2.52 16.25
CA MET A 101 9.19 2.94 15.61
C MET A 101 9.16 2.53 14.15
N ASP A 102 9.38 3.48 13.24
CA ASP A 102 9.37 3.20 11.81
C ASP A 102 10.41 4.03 11.05
N GLY A 103 10.99 3.45 10.01
CA GLY A 103 11.97 4.08 9.15
C GLY A 103 11.52 4.12 7.70
N THR A 104 11.47 5.31 7.12
CA THR A 104 11.17 5.48 5.69
C THR A 104 12.42 5.91 4.93
N HIS A 105 12.89 5.04 4.02
CA HIS A 105 13.98 5.36 3.10
C HIS A 105 13.54 6.36 2.03
N ARG A 106 14.30 7.46 1.86
CA ARG A 106 14.16 8.34 0.70
C ARG A 106 15.26 8.05 -0.32
N SER A 107 14.97 8.32 -1.61
CA SER A 107 15.98 8.30 -2.67
C SER A 107 17.12 9.27 -2.29
N GLY A 108 18.33 8.74 -2.06
CA GLY A 108 19.45 9.49 -1.48
C GLY A 108 20.03 8.90 -0.18
N GLY A 109 19.61 7.70 0.22
CA GLY A 109 20.30 6.88 1.23
C GLY A 109 19.90 7.12 2.68
N ARG A 110 19.39 8.32 3.01
CA ARG A 110 18.95 8.64 4.39
C ARG A 110 17.56 8.10 4.72
N VAL A 111 17.36 7.81 6.00
CA VAL A 111 16.13 7.29 6.59
C VAL A 111 15.47 8.39 7.41
N VAL A 112 14.20 8.66 7.13
CA VAL A 112 13.35 9.43 8.05
C VAL A 112 12.87 8.45 9.11
N PHE A 113 13.44 8.52 10.29
CA PHE A 113 13.12 7.66 11.42
C PHE A 113 12.11 8.37 12.32
N VAL A 114 11.02 7.69 12.65
CA VAL A 114 9.86 8.26 13.33
C VAL A 114 9.57 7.46 14.59
N LEU A 115 9.36 8.17 15.69
CA LEU A 115 8.82 7.65 16.93
C LEU A 115 7.41 8.20 17.12
N GLN A 116 6.43 7.32 17.21
CA GLN A 116 5.01 7.69 17.26
C GLN A 116 4.29 6.98 18.41
N GLU A 117 3.43 7.72 19.10
CA GLU A 117 2.51 7.22 20.11
C GLU A 117 1.32 6.53 19.42
N GLY A 118 1.04 5.28 19.77
CA GLY A 118 0.11 4.42 19.05
C GLY A 118 -1.39 4.70 19.28
N HIS A 119 -1.80 5.31 20.39
CA HIS A 119 -3.21 5.51 20.72
C HIS A 119 -3.84 6.70 19.98
N LYS A 120 -3.16 7.85 19.96
CA LYS A 120 -3.60 9.07 19.25
C LYS A 120 -2.83 9.32 17.97
N GLY A 121 -1.82 8.51 17.66
CA GLY A 121 -1.01 8.67 16.47
C GLY A 121 -0.11 9.91 16.52
N ILE A 122 0.22 10.40 17.72
CA ILE A 122 1.06 11.60 17.86
C ILE A 122 2.50 11.24 17.54
N VAL A 123 3.09 11.91 16.57
CA VAL A 123 4.52 11.78 16.29
C VAL A 123 5.30 12.49 17.39
N LEU A 124 6.10 11.75 18.16
CA LEU A 124 6.80 12.25 19.34
C LEU A 124 8.17 12.82 19.02
N ASP A 125 8.91 12.14 18.14
CA ASP A 125 10.20 12.61 17.64
C ASP A 125 10.42 12.07 16.22
N THR A 126 11.22 12.80 15.44
CA THR A 126 11.64 12.38 14.10
C THR A 126 13.07 12.82 13.84
N ASP A 127 13.86 11.95 13.24
CA ASP A 127 15.23 12.28 12.84
C ASP A 127 15.54 11.79 11.43
N LEU A 128 16.53 12.43 10.79
CA LEU A 128 17.03 12.04 9.48
C LEU A 128 18.39 11.36 9.65
N ILE A 129 18.37 10.03 9.76
CA ILE A 129 19.57 9.23 10.02
C ILE A 129 20.19 8.67 8.73
N PRO A 130 21.51 8.39 8.70
CA PRO A 130 22.15 7.76 7.55
C PRO A 130 21.63 6.35 7.26
N SER A 131 21.37 5.58 8.32
CA SER A 131 20.83 4.21 8.23
C SER A 131 20.18 3.82 9.56
N GLU A 132 19.47 2.70 9.60
CA GLU A 132 18.92 2.10 10.82
C GLU A 132 19.95 1.26 11.60
N ALA A 133 21.24 1.51 11.37
CA ALA A 133 22.29 0.92 12.17
C ALA A 133 22.20 1.37 13.64
N GLU A 134 22.66 0.51 14.53
CA GLU A 134 22.53 0.70 15.98
C GLU A 134 23.15 2.01 16.48
N GLU A 135 24.28 2.43 15.90
CA GLU A 135 24.97 3.68 16.23
C GLU A 135 24.13 4.94 15.96
N HIS A 136 23.18 4.89 15.01
CA HIS A 136 22.32 6.02 14.68
C HIS A 136 20.97 5.96 15.39
N VAL A 137 20.46 4.76 15.67
CA VAL A 137 19.16 4.56 16.34
C VAL A 137 19.28 4.76 17.86
N LYS A 138 20.37 4.26 18.48
CA LYS A 138 20.58 4.36 19.94
C LYS A 138 20.48 5.79 20.49
N PRO A 139 21.10 6.82 19.89
CA PRO A 139 21.00 8.20 20.38
C PRO A 139 19.56 8.70 20.42
N ILE A 140 18.77 8.39 19.40
CA ILE A 140 17.35 8.80 19.29
C ILE A 140 16.55 8.14 20.41
N LEU A 141 16.66 6.82 20.56
CA LEU A 141 15.94 6.09 21.62
C LEU A 141 16.37 6.51 23.02
N SER A 142 17.65 6.84 23.21
CA SER A 142 18.17 7.34 24.48
C SER A 142 17.60 8.72 24.82
N LYS A 143 17.56 9.63 23.84
CA LYS A 143 16.93 10.96 23.99
C LYS A 143 15.43 10.82 24.29
N PHE A 144 14.75 9.94 23.57
CA PHE A 144 13.36 9.62 23.80
C PHE A 144 13.12 9.13 25.23
N LYS A 145 13.90 8.15 25.71
CA LYS A 145 13.77 7.58 27.06
C LYS A 145 13.95 8.65 28.14
N LYS A 146 14.90 9.58 27.95
CA LYS A 146 15.10 10.72 28.86
C LYS A 146 13.89 11.66 28.89
N THR A 147 13.22 11.83 27.75
CA THR A 147 12.12 12.80 27.59
C THR A 147 10.78 12.22 28.05
N TYR A 148 10.39 11.07 27.48
CA TYR A 148 9.07 10.46 27.65
C TYR A 148 9.07 9.25 28.60
N GLY A 149 10.24 8.77 29.04
CA GLY A 149 10.34 7.56 29.87
C GLY A 149 10.26 6.27 29.06
N SER A 150 9.84 5.20 29.72
CA SER A 150 9.74 3.86 29.11
C SER A 150 8.34 3.59 28.58
N PRO A 151 8.18 3.05 27.36
CA PRO A 151 6.88 2.66 26.85
C PRO A 151 6.34 1.39 27.56
N LEU A 152 5.05 1.10 27.36
CA LEU A 152 4.42 -0.16 27.77
C LEU A 152 4.84 -1.29 26.85
N VAL A 153 4.86 -1.03 25.54
CA VAL A 153 5.21 -1.97 24.48
C VAL A 153 5.82 -1.19 23.32
N ILE A 154 6.74 -1.84 22.59
CA ILE A 154 7.39 -1.27 21.42
C ILE A 154 6.89 -2.02 20.18
N VAL A 155 6.24 -1.31 19.26
CA VAL A 155 5.82 -1.82 17.97
C VAL A 155 6.87 -1.41 16.93
N ARG A 156 7.47 -2.39 16.27
CA ARG A 156 8.55 -2.19 15.29
C ARG A 156 8.33 -3.00 14.04
N ASP A 157 9.07 -2.70 12.97
CA ASP A 157 9.21 -3.59 11.83
C ASP A 157 9.97 -4.88 12.21
N MET A 158 10.39 -5.71 11.23
CA MET A 158 11.12 -6.97 11.49
C MET A 158 12.65 -6.82 11.53
N ALA A 159 13.21 -5.60 11.51
CA ALA A 159 14.65 -5.40 11.49
C ALA A 159 15.32 -5.85 12.79
N LYS A 160 16.30 -6.75 12.68
CA LYS A 160 17.07 -7.26 13.82
C LYS A 160 17.80 -6.15 14.58
N CYS A 161 18.34 -5.16 13.88
CA CYS A 161 19.00 -4.01 14.49
C CYS A 161 18.05 -3.21 15.38
N LEU A 162 16.81 -2.96 14.94
CA LEU A 162 15.82 -2.26 15.75
C LEU A 162 15.40 -3.08 16.96
N ALA A 163 15.25 -4.40 16.81
CA ALA A 163 14.95 -5.29 17.93
C ALA A 163 16.05 -5.24 19.02
N LEU A 164 17.32 -5.29 18.61
CA LEU A 164 18.47 -5.19 19.52
C LEU A 164 18.55 -3.81 20.19
N CYS A 165 18.36 -2.72 19.44
CA CYS A 165 18.35 -1.37 20.00
C CYS A 165 17.24 -1.20 21.04
N ALA A 166 16.05 -1.70 20.73
CA ALA A 166 14.90 -1.66 21.64
C ALA A 166 15.20 -2.45 22.93
N SER A 167 15.71 -3.68 22.84
CA SER A 167 16.10 -4.47 24.02
C SER A 167 17.20 -3.81 24.84
N ASN A 168 18.20 -3.19 24.19
CA ASN A 168 19.31 -2.55 24.89
C ASN A 168 18.86 -1.29 25.66
N ILE A 169 17.93 -0.51 25.11
CA ILE A 169 17.45 0.73 25.73
C ILE A 169 16.28 0.46 26.69
N PHE A 170 15.46 -0.57 26.42
CA PHE A 170 14.26 -0.93 27.17
C PHE A 170 14.23 -2.45 27.47
N PRO A 171 15.13 -2.96 28.32
CA PRO A 171 15.33 -4.40 28.52
C PRO A 171 14.09 -5.16 28.99
N ASP A 172 13.27 -4.54 29.83
CA ASP A 172 12.09 -5.20 30.44
C ASP A 172 10.79 -4.89 29.69
N LYS A 173 10.86 -4.35 28.47
CA LYS A 173 9.67 -3.94 27.71
C LYS A 173 9.37 -4.92 26.57
N PRO A 174 8.11 -5.40 26.47
CA PRO A 174 7.73 -6.29 25.39
C PRO A 174 7.87 -5.58 24.04
N GLN A 175 8.23 -6.37 23.04
CA GLN A 175 8.27 -5.92 21.64
C GLN A 175 7.23 -6.68 20.84
N GLN A 176 6.50 -5.95 20.01
CA GLN A 176 5.54 -6.49 19.06
C GLN A 176 5.99 -6.17 17.64
N ILE A 177 5.89 -7.16 16.76
CA ILE A 177 6.08 -6.93 15.32
C ILE A 177 4.84 -6.21 14.78
N CYS A 178 5.05 -5.11 14.07
CA CYS A 178 4.01 -4.40 13.35
C CYS A 178 3.32 -5.36 12.37
N GLN A 179 2.03 -5.63 12.60
CA GLN A 179 1.25 -6.59 11.83
C GLN A 179 1.22 -6.22 10.34
N VAL A 180 1.15 -4.92 10.02
CA VAL A 180 1.20 -4.42 8.65
C VAL A 180 2.50 -4.80 7.94
N HIS A 181 3.64 -4.56 8.57
CA HIS A 181 4.94 -4.91 8.01
C HIS A 181 5.14 -6.42 7.93
N PHE A 182 4.69 -7.16 8.94
CA PHE A 182 4.73 -8.61 8.95
C PHE A 182 3.94 -9.20 7.76
N THR A 183 2.64 -8.86 7.65
CA THR A 183 1.78 -9.37 6.59
C THR A 183 2.32 -8.99 5.21
N ARG A 184 2.80 -7.75 5.05
CA ARG A 184 3.43 -7.30 3.79
C ARG A 184 4.67 -8.11 3.42
N ASN A 185 5.55 -8.40 4.38
CA ASN A 185 6.75 -9.21 4.13
C ASN A 185 6.37 -10.66 3.82
N LEU A 186 5.44 -11.22 4.59
CA LEU A 186 4.90 -12.57 4.36
C LEU A 186 4.32 -12.70 2.95
N GLU A 187 3.45 -11.77 2.54
CA GLU A 187 2.88 -11.76 1.19
C GLU A 187 3.97 -11.70 0.13
N LYS A 188 4.96 -10.81 0.29
CA LYS A 188 6.07 -10.69 -0.66
C LYS A 188 6.82 -12.00 -0.79
N ASP A 189 7.16 -12.64 0.32
CA ASP A 189 7.96 -13.85 0.33
C ASP A 189 7.20 -15.04 -0.29
N GLN A 190 5.91 -15.16 0.03
CA GLN A 190 5.05 -16.23 -0.51
C GLN A 190 4.71 -16.02 -1.99
N VAL A 191 4.40 -14.80 -2.42
CA VAL A 191 3.88 -14.51 -3.77
C VAL A 191 4.97 -14.42 -4.83
N THR A 192 6.15 -13.90 -4.49
CA THR A 192 7.16 -13.50 -5.48
C THR A 192 7.59 -14.66 -6.38
N GLU A 193 7.84 -15.83 -5.80
CA GLU A 193 8.33 -16.98 -6.55
C GLU A 193 7.24 -17.59 -7.44
N TYR A 194 6.03 -17.78 -6.92
CA TYR A 194 4.91 -18.28 -7.71
C TYR A 194 4.53 -17.32 -8.85
N HIS A 195 4.57 -16.01 -8.61
CA HIS A 195 4.36 -15.02 -9.66
C HIS A 195 5.41 -15.12 -10.77
N LYS A 196 6.70 -15.29 -10.42
CA LYS A 196 7.76 -15.51 -11.41
C LYS A 196 7.53 -16.77 -12.22
N ARG A 197 7.13 -17.88 -11.60
CA ARG A 197 6.87 -19.16 -12.29
C ARG A 197 5.67 -19.06 -13.24
N LEU A 198 4.56 -18.46 -12.80
CA LEU A 198 3.41 -18.18 -13.66
C LEU A 198 3.80 -17.29 -14.84
N LYS A 199 4.55 -16.21 -14.57
CA LYS A 199 5.05 -15.32 -15.63
C LYS A 199 5.88 -16.09 -16.66
N HIS A 200 6.84 -16.91 -16.23
CA HIS A 200 7.72 -17.64 -17.14
C HIS A 200 6.93 -18.62 -18.01
N SER A 201 6.05 -19.43 -17.39
CA SER A 201 5.21 -20.38 -18.12
C SER A 201 4.28 -19.68 -19.13
N MET A 202 3.60 -18.60 -18.75
CA MET A 202 2.74 -17.84 -19.67
C MET A 202 3.50 -17.18 -20.82
N VAL A 203 4.73 -16.69 -20.61
CA VAL A 203 5.51 -16.02 -21.66
C VAL A 203 5.98 -17.01 -22.74
N LYS A 204 6.16 -18.30 -22.43
CA LYS A 204 6.50 -19.35 -23.41
C LYS A 204 5.49 -19.43 -24.55
N HIS A 205 4.20 -19.13 -24.28
CA HIS A 205 3.11 -19.14 -25.26
C HIS A 205 3.15 -18.00 -26.29
N ARG A 206 4.04 -17.01 -26.10
CA ARG A 206 4.21 -15.87 -27.03
C ARG A 206 2.87 -15.20 -27.38
N LEU A 207 1.98 -15.03 -26.39
CA LEU A 207 0.65 -14.46 -26.62
C LEU A 207 0.69 -13.05 -27.21
N THR A 208 1.54 -12.17 -26.68
CA THR A 208 1.60 -10.77 -27.12
C THR A 208 1.78 -10.59 -28.64
N PRO A 209 2.78 -11.20 -29.30
CA PRO A 209 2.90 -11.09 -30.75
C PRO A 209 1.72 -11.73 -31.50
N ARG A 210 1.19 -12.87 -31.03
CA ARG A 210 0.00 -13.51 -31.64
C ARG A 210 -1.23 -12.59 -31.59
N LEU A 211 -1.49 -11.96 -30.44
CA LEU A 211 -2.59 -11.00 -30.26
C LEU A 211 -2.40 -9.74 -31.13
N ARG A 212 -1.17 -9.23 -31.24
CA ARG A 212 -0.88 -8.08 -32.12
C ARG A 212 -1.08 -8.41 -33.60
N ALA A 213 -0.79 -9.62 -34.04
CA ALA A 213 -1.05 -10.05 -35.41
C ALA A 213 -2.56 -10.05 -35.72
N LEU A 214 -3.40 -10.51 -34.78
CA LEU A 214 -4.86 -10.49 -34.92
C LEU A 214 -5.44 -9.08 -35.06
N ARG A 215 -4.81 -8.08 -34.43
CA ARG A 215 -5.19 -6.67 -34.58
C ARG A 215 -5.00 -6.13 -36.00
N ASN A 216 -4.08 -6.73 -36.75
CA ASN A 216 -3.72 -6.29 -38.10
C ASN A 216 -4.43 -7.12 -39.19
N ALA A 217 -5.33 -8.04 -38.81
CA ALA A 217 -6.07 -8.84 -39.78
C ALA A 217 -7.02 -7.95 -40.61
N GLY A 218 -7.08 -8.20 -41.92
CA GLY A 218 -7.86 -7.39 -42.88
C GLY A 218 -9.37 -7.39 -42.60
N SER A 219 -10.08 -6.37 -43.12
CA SER A 219 -11.53 -6.23 -42.93
C SER A 219 -12.31 -7.28 -43.70
N GLY A 220 -13.25 -7.94 -43.02
CA GLY A 220 -14.10 -8.94 -43.68
C GLY A 220 -15.13 -8.32 -44.62
N ASP A 221 -15.46 -9.08 -45.67
CA ASP A 221 -16.30 -8.61 -46.78
C ASP A 221 -17.78 -8.46 -46.43
N SER A 222 -18.24 -9.06 -45.32
CA SER A 222 -19.64 -8.99 -44.86
C SER A 222 -19.77 -8.24 -43.54
N ASP A 223 -20.95 -7.64 -43.29
CA ASP A 223 -21.19 -6.83 -42.10
C ASP A 223 -21.03 -7.62 -40.79
N ILE A 224 -21.41 -8.90 -40.78
CA ILE A 224 -21.17 -9.80 -39.64
C ILE A 224 -19.67 -10.06 -39.40
N LYS A 225 -18.86 -10.18 -40.47
CA LYS A 225 -17.41 -10.31 -40.34
C LYS A 225 -16.79 -9.01 -39.80
N LYS A 226 -17.24 -7.84 -40.27
CA LYS A 226 -16.80 -6.53 -39.75
C LYS A 226 -17.12 -6.37 -38.26
N LEU A 227 -18.30 -6.80 -37.83
CA LEU A 227 -18.69 -6.75 -36.41
C LEU A 227 -17.79 -7.66 -35.56
N GLN A 228 -17.55 -8.91 -36.00
CA GLN A 228 -16.68 -9.83 -35.27
C GLN A 228 -15.22 -9.38 -35.27
N GLN A 229 -14.75 -8.74 -36.34
CA GLN A 229 -13.43 -8.12 -36.37
C GLN A 229 -13.30 -7.04 -35.30
N ARG A 230 -14.27 -6.11 -35.21
CA ARG A 230 -14.29 -5.09 -34.15
C ARG A 230 -14.28 -5.71 -32.76
N TRP A 231 -15.07 -6.76 -32.55
CA TRP A 231 -15.09 -7.50 -31.28
C TRP A 231 -13.73 -8.11 -30.95
N VAL A 232 -13.07 -8.76 -31.92
CA VAL A 232 -11.71 -9.31 -31.76
C VAL A 232 -10.71 -8.21 -31.41
N HIS A 233 -10.78 -7.04 -32.04
CA HIS A 233 -9.90 -5.91 -31.72
C HIS A 233 -10.10 -5.43 -30.28
N ILE A 234 -11.35 -5.25 -29.83
CA ILE A 234 -11.67 -4.87 -28.44
C ILE A 234 -11.14 -5.91 -27.46
N ALA A 235 -11.34 -7.20 -27.74
CA ALA A 235 -10.86 -8.29 -26.91
C ALA A 235 -9.31 -8.29 -26.82
N VAL A 236 -8.63 -8.11 -27.95
CA VAL A 236 -7.16 -7.99 -28.01
C VAL A 236 -6.68 -6.79 -27.19
N ASP A 237 -7.31 -5.64 -27.34
CA ASP A 237 -6.93 -4.43 -26.60
C ASP A 237 -7.15 -4.61 -25.10
N TYR A 238 -8.24 -5.27 -24.67
CA TYR A 238 -8.48 -5.61 -23.27
C TYR A 238 -7.41 -6.56 -22.69
N LEU A 239 -7.02 -7.59 -23.45
CA LEU A 239 -5.97 -8.54 -23.07
C LEU A 239 -4.59 -7.88 -23.00
N LEU A 240 -4.31 -6.93 -23.89
CA LEU A 240 -3.04 -6.19 -23.94
C LEU A 240 -3.02 -4.97 -23.03
N TYR A 241 -4.17 -4.53 -22.50
CA TYR A 241 -4.27 -3.35 -21.66
C TYR A 241 -3.33 -3.48 -20.46
N PRO A 242 -2.44 -2.49 -20.23
CA PRO A 242 -1.44 -2.58 -19.18
C PRO A 242 -2.13 -2.76 -17.82
N VAL A 243 -1.79 -3.83 -17.12
CA VAL A 243 -2.05 -3.91 -15.68
C VAL A 243 -1.13 -2.87 -15.04
N GLU A 244 -1.69 -1.84 -14.42
CA GLU A 244 -0.91 -0.76 -13.82
C GLU A 244 0.23 -1.34 -12.96
N LYS A 245 1.46 -0.91 -13.23
CA LYS A 245 2.62 -1.26 -12.41
C LYS A 245 2.57 -0.46 -11.10
N GLN A 246 1.60 -0.71 -10.24
CA GLN A 246 1.68 -0.29 -8.85
C GLN A 246 2.07 -1.50 -8.01
N VAL A 247 3.38 -1.72 -7.86
CA VAL A 247 3.89 -2.58 -6.78
C VAL A 247 4.89 -1.81 -5.93
N LYS A 248 4.32 -0.78 -5.30
CA LYS A 248 4.55 -0.37 -3.92
C LYS A 248 4.61 -1.44 -2.82
N TRP A 249 5.01 -2.70 -3.03
CA TRP A 249 5.05 -3.74 -1.97
C TRP A 249 3.72 -4.48 -1.63
N ILE A 250 2.90 -4.68 -2.68
CA ILE A 250 1.75 -5.60 -2.87
C ILE A 250 0.48 -5.36 -2.04
N SER A 251 -0.43 -4.58 -2.64
CA SER A 251 -1.88 -4.73 -2.48
C SER A 251 -2.57 -4.27 -3.77
N ARG A 252 -2.82 -5.25 -4.64
CA ARG A 252 -3.43 -5.20 -6.00
C ARG A 252 -2.67 -4.43 -7.10
N PRO A 253 -2.67 -4.90 -8.37
CA PRO A 253 -2.87 -6.28 -8.86
C PRO A 253 -1.55 -6.97 -9.24
N ILE A 254 -1.46 -8.28 -8.93
CA ILE A 254 -0.34 -9.12 -9.39
C ILE A 254 -0.49 -9.32 -10.91
N SER A 255 0.35 -8.63 -11.67
CA SER A 255 0.15 -8.44 -13.12
C SER A 255 -0.19 -9.71 -13.93
N TYR A 256 0.36 -10.88 -13.60
CA TYR A 256 0.15 -12.09 -14.38
C TYR A 256 -1.08 -12.91 -13.94
N ILE A 257 -1.53 -12.81 -12.68
CA ILE A 257 -2.80 -13.43 -12.28
C ILE A 257 -3.98 -12.70 -12.91
N VAL A 258 -3.93 -11.36 -12.92
CA VAL A 258 -4.95 -10.55 -13.61
C VAL A 258 -4.98 -10.82 -15.10
N ARG A 259 -3.81 -11.01 -15.73
CA ARG A 259 -3.76 -11.40 -17.14
C ARG A 259 -4.39 -12.77 -17.36
N TYR A 260 -4.15 -13.73 -16.47
CA TYR A 260 -4.76 -15.05 -16.56
C TYR A 260 -6.29 -14.96 -16.49
N TYR A 261 -6.86 -14.24 -15.52
CA TYR A 261 -8.32 -14.03 -15.44
C TYR A 261 -8.90 -13.39 -16.70
N ARG A 262 -8.24 -12.36 -17.26
CA ARG A 262 -8.68 -11.75 -18.52
C ARG A 262 -8.65 -12.73 -19.69
N ILE A 263 -7.63 -13.59 -19.76
CA ILE A 263 -7.52 -14.63 -20.78
C ILE A 263 -8.66 -15.63 -20.65
N GLU A 264 -8.96 -16.09 -19.43
CA GLU A 264 -10.07 -17.00 -19.15
C GLU A 264 -11.42 -16.37 -19.50
N GLU A 265 -11.67 -15.14 -19.06
CA GLU A 265 -12.88 -14.37 -19.36
C GLU A 265 -13.10 -14.25 -20.87
N VAL A 266 -12.09 -13.78 -21.61
CA VAL A 266 -12.18 -13.63 -23.06
C VAL A 266 -12.31 -14.99 -23.74
N SER A 267 -11.60 -16.02 -23.29
CA SER A 267 -11.71 -17.38 -23.85
C SER A 267 -13.14 -17.93 -23.74
N ASN A 268 -13.82 -17.68 -22.62
CA ASN A 268 -15.22 -18.07 -22.42
C ASN A 268 -16.15 -17.32 -23.37
N LEU A 269 -15.95 -16.01 -23.55
CA LEU A 269 -16.73 -15.21 -24.51
C LEU A 269 -16.49 -15.66 -25.96
N VAL A 270 -15.23 -15.89 -26.35
CA VAL A 270 -14.86 -16.42 -27.67
C VAL A 270 -15.52 -17.78 -27.90
N SER A 271 -15.48 -18.68 -26.93
CA SER A 271 -16.08 -20.02 -27.02
C SER A 271 -17.59 -19.94 -27.26
N ARG A 272 -18.29 -19.03 -26.57
CA ARG A 272 -19.74 -18.78 -26.78
C ARG A 272 -20.02 -18.24 -28.17
N LEU A 273 -19.21 -17.29 -28.64
CA LEU A 273 -19.35 -16.69 -29.97
C LEU A 273 -19.11 -17.72 -31.08
N ILE A 274 -18.10 -18.58 -30.94
CA ILE A 274 -17.84 -19.69 -31.88
C ILE A 274 -19.01 -20.67 -31.94
N ARG A 275 -19.59 -21.04 -30.80
CA ARG A 275 -20.77 -21.92 -30.78
C ARG A 275 -21.95 -21.28 -31.50
N CYS A 276 -22.23 -20.00 -31.24
CA CYS A 276 -23.27 -19.24 -31.93
C CYS A 276 -23.02 -19.17 -33.45
N ASN A 277 -21.79 -18.89 -33.85
CA ASN A 277 -21.38 -18.88 -35.26
C ASN A 277 -21.61 -20.23 -35.93
N ALA A 278 -21.22 -21.33 -35.28
CA ALA A 278 -21.39 -22.68 -35.78
C ALA A 278 -22.87 -23.03 -35.98
N SER A 279 -23.75 -22.65 -35.04
CA SER A 279 -25.21 -22.81 -35.18
C SER A 279 -25.80 -22.03 -36.35
N ASN A 280 -25.10 -21.02 -36.87
CA ASN A 280 -25.49 -20.22 -38.03
C ASN A 280 -24.67 -20.57 -39.29
N TYR A 281 -23.98 -21.71 -39.31
CA TYR A 281 -23.10 -22.14 -40.42
C TYR A 281 -22.06 -21.09 -40.84
N PHE A 282 -21.60 -20.29 -39.87
CA PHE A 282 -20.66 -19.20 -40.09
C PHE A 282 -19.32 -19.48 -39.42
N VAL A 283 -18.22 -19.13 -40.09
CA VAL A 283 -16.86 -19.26 -39.55
C VAL A 283 -16.08 -17.97 -39.81
N TYR A 284 -15.44 -17.46 -38.76
CA TYR A 284 -14.56 -16.31 -38.85
C TYR A 284 -13.16 -16.66 -38.36
N LYS A 285 -12.21 -16.73 -39.30
CA LYS A 285 -10.85 -17.23 -39.06
C LYS A 285 -10.11 -16.51 -37.92
N PRO A 286 -10.08 -15.16 -37.82
CA PRO A 286 -9.41 -14.48 -36.71
C PRO A 286 -9.99 -14.81 -35.33
N LEU A 287 -11.30 -15.09 -35.23
CA LEU A 287 -11.92 -15.52 -33.98
C LEU A 287 -11.49 -16.94 -33.59
N MET A 288 -11.37 -17.84 -34.58
CA MET A 288 -10.84 -19.19 -34.36
C MET A 288 -9.37 -19.16 -33.94
N GLU A 289 -8.55 -18.31 -34.58
CA GLU A 289 -7.15 -18.12 -34.21
C GLU A 289 -7.00 -17.54 -32.80
N LEU A 290 -7.85 -16.58 -32.42
CA LEU A 290 -7.92 -16.06 -31.06
C LEU A 290 -8.28 -17.18 -30.06
N HIS A 291 -9.31 -17.98 -30.36
CA HIS A 291 -9.71 -19.12 -29.52
C HIS A 291 -8.55 -20.09 -29.28
N THR A 292 -7.92 -20.56 -30.36
CA THR A 292 -6.78 -21.47 -30.28
C THR A 292 -5.66 -20.86 -29.44
N CYS A 293 -5.31 -19.61 -29.70
CA CYS A 293 -4.27 -18.89 -28.94
C CYS A 293 -4.54 -18.86 -27.43
N LEU A 294 -5.77 -18.59 -27.01
CA LEU A 294 -6.13 -18.55 -25.59
C LEU A 294 -6.22 -19.95 -24.98
N LYS A 295 -6.76 -20.93 -25.71
CA LYS A 295 -6.88 -22.32 -25.25
C LYS A 295 -5.54 -23.03 -25.14
N ASP A 296 -4.59 -22.76 -26.04
CA ASP A 296 -3.21 -23.27 -25.96
C ASP A 296 -2.60 -22.95 -24.58
N LEU A 297 -2.81 -21.73 -24.09
CA LEU A 297 -2.32 -21.32 -22.77
C LEU A 297 -3.15 -21.90 -21.63
N LEU A 298 -4.48 -21.85 -21.71
CA LEU A 298 -5.37 -22.29 -20.62
C LEU A 298 -5.31 -23.81 -20.39
N ASN A 299 -5.03 -24.58 -21.43
CA ASN A 299 -4.90 -26.04 -21.34
C ASN A 299 -3.48 -26.50 -20.98
N ASP A 300 -2.51 -25.58 -20.88
CA ASP A 300 -1.16 -25.90 -20.43
C ASP A 300 -1.18 -26.22 -18.92
N SER A 301 -0.86 -27.47 -18.58
CA SER A 301 -0.88 -27.97 -17.21
C SER A 301 0.14 -27.27 -16.30
N GLU A 302 1.28 -26.83 -16.83
CA GLU A 302 2.30 -26.08 -16.09
C GLU A 302 1.76 -24.69 -15.74
N VAL A 303 1.13 -24.01 -16.71
CA VAL A 303 0.50 -22.70 -16.50
C VAL A 303 -0.64 -22.82 -15.49
N PHE A 304 -1.56 -23.76 -15.69
CA PHE A 304 -2.71 -23.97 -14.79
C PHE A 304 -2.24 -24.25 -13.36
N ARG A 305 -1.26 -25.13 -13.16
CA ARG A 305 -0.71 -25.45 -11.84
C ARG A 305 -0.11 -24.21 -11.16
N HIS A 306 0.70 -23.43 -11.86
CA HIS A 306 1.30 -22.22 -11.29
C HIS A 306 0.26 -21.13 -10.99
N TYR A 307 -0.75 -20.99 -11.85
CA TYR A 307 -1.87 -20.10 -11.63
C TYR A 307 -2.63 -20.51 -10.36
N HIS A 308 -3.04 -21.77 -10.28
CA HIS A 308 -3.88 -22.28 -9.20
C HIS A 308 -3.19 -22.16 -7.82
N ILE A 309 -1.91 -22.50 -7.73
CA ILE A 309 -1.13 -22.32 -6.50
C ILE A 309 -1.07 -20.84 -6.09
N LEU A 310 -0.79 -19.94 -7.05
CA LEU A 310 -0.72 -18.52 -6.76
C LEU A 310 -2.07 -17.95 -6.34
N ASP A 311 -3.15 -18.37 -7.00
CA ASP A 311 -4.52 -17.97 -6.71
C ASP A 311 -4.93 -18.38 -5.29
N LYS A 312 -4.74 -19.66 -4.95
CA LYS A 312 -4.99 -20.19 -3.60
C LYS A 312 -4.14 -19.51 -2.54
N THR A 313 -2.85 -19.28 -2.81
CA THR A 313 -1.98 -18.54 -1.90
C THR A 313 -2.54 -17.14 -1.62
N LEU A 314 -3.09 -16.45 -2.62
CA LEU A 314 -3.67 -15.12 -2.44
C LEU A 314 -4.97 -15.16 -1.65
N GLU A 315 -5.82 -16.16 -1.87
CA GLU A 315 -7.03 -16.38 -1.09
C GLU A 315 -6.70 -16.58 0.40
N TRP A 316 -5.72 -17.42 0.72
CA TRP A 316 -5.26 -17.64 2.09
C TRP A 316 -4.72 -16.36 2.75
N LEU A 317 -3.93 -15.59 2.00
CA LEU A 317 -3.40 -14.32 2.48
C LEU A 317 -4.51 -13.29 2.71
N ASP A 318 -5.54 -13.26 1.86
CA ASP A 318 -6.73 -12.42 2.06
C ASP A 318 -7.51 -12.81 3.31
N GLU A 319 -7.73 -14.12 3.52
CA GLU A 319 -8.43 -14.64 4.70
C GLU A 319 -7.67 -14.30 6.00
N LEU A 320 -6.34 -14.42 6.00
CA LEU A 320 -5.49 -13.99 7.13
C LEU A 320 -5.58 -12.47 7.37
N ARG A 321 -5.56 -11.65 6.30
CA ARG A 321 -5.70 -10.20 6.42
C ARG A 321 -7.03 -9.78 7.01
N ASP A 322 -8.11 -10.42 6.60
CA ASP A 322 -9.45 -10.09 7.08
C ASP A 322 -9.59 -10.37 8.58
N ASN A 323 -9.04 -11.50 9.04
CA ASN A 323 -8.95 -11.84 10.47
C ASN A 323 -8.08 -10.87 11.26
N LEU A 324 -6.94 -10.45 10.69
CA LEU A 324 -6.07 -9.43 11.27
C LEU A 324 -6.61 -8.00 11.12
N ARG A 325 -7.74 -7.80 10.43
CA ARG A 325 -8.33 -6.49 10.14
C ARG A 325 -7.34 -5.56 9.42
N ILE A 326 -6.67 -6.06 8.37
CA ILE A 326 -5.70 -5.29 7.57
C ILE A 326 -6.19 -5.14 6.12
N SER A 327 -6.74 -3.97 5.79
CA SER A 327 -7.15 -3.65 4.40
C SER A 327 -6.00 -3.75 3.41
N ARG A 328 -6.26 -4.21 2.19
CA ARG A 328 -5.30 -4.10 1.07
C ARG A 328 -5.07 -2.64 0.64
N LYS A 329 -6.12 -1.81 0.61
CA LYS A 329 -6.04 -0.45 0.03
C LYS A 329 -5.20 0.51 0.87
N THR A 330 -5.33 0.41 2.18
CA THR A 330 -4.79 1.36 3.15
C THR A 330 -3.81 0.70 4.12
N ASN A 331 -3.64 -0.63 4.06
CA ASN A 331 -2.93 -1.41 5.07
C ASN A 331 -3.46 -1.22 6.51
N LEU A 332 -4.69 -0.72 6.65
CA LEU A 332 -5.38 -0.43 7.90
C LEU A 332 -6.87 -0.68 7.66
N LYS A 333 -7.58 -1.38 8.54
CA LYS A 333 -9.05 -1.42 8.47
C LYS A 333 -9.58 -0.23 9.24
N ASP A 334 -10.35 0.63 8.57
CA ASP A 334 -11.06 1.79 9.15
C ASP A 334 -12.25 1.35 10.03
N SER A 335 -12.11 0.27 10.80
CA SER A 335 -13.16 -0.20 11.70
C SER A 335 -13.14 0.61 12.99
N THR A 336 -14.32 1.04 13.42
CA THR A 336 -14.55 1.63 14.74
C THR A 336 -14.04 0.68 15.83
N PRO A 337 -13.50 1.20 16.95
CA PRO A 337 -13.07 0.39 18.08
C PRO A 337 -14.31 -0.24 18.75
N GLY A 338 -14.80 -1.35 18.21
CA GLY A 338 -15.66 -2.27 18.93
C GLY A 338 -14.80 -3.21 19.77
N ASP A 339 -15.37 -3.77 20.83
CA ASP A 339 -14.71 -4.76 21.67
C ASP A 339 -14.15 -5.89 20.79
N ILE A 340 -12.82 -6.03 20.81
CA ILE A 340 -12.12 -7.08 20.08
C ILE A 340 -11.98 -8.25 21.04
N ASP A 341 -12.71 -9.32 20.77
CA ASP A 341 -12.46 -10.60 21.41
C ASP A 341 -11.17 -11.21 20.85
N LEU A 342 -10.08 -11.10 21.63
CA LEU A 342 -8.78 -11.65 21.26
C LEU A 342 -8.80 -13.18 21.18
N GLU A 343 -9.65 -13.85 21.96
CA GLU A 343 -9.79 -15.30 21.93
C GLU A 343 -10.46 -15.73 20.63
N GLU A 344 -11.51 -15.01 20.22
CA GLU A 344 -12.15 -15.23 18.92
C GLU A 344 -11.17 -15.04 17.76
N VAL A 345 -10.43 -13.93 17.74
CA VAL A 345 -9.43 -13.66 16.69
C VAL A 345 -8.38 -14.77 16.65
N THR A 346 -7.87 -15.19 17.81
CA THR A 346 -6.87 -16.26 17.92
C THR A 346 -7.42 -17.59 17.41
N ARG A 347 -8.64 -17.95 17.79
CA ARG A 347 -9.33 -19.17 17.34
C ARG A 347 -9.51 -19.17 15.82
N ASN A 348 -9.94 -18.04 15.25
CA ASN A 348 -10.14 -17.92 13.80
C ASN A 348 -8.80 -18.02 13.05
N ILE A 349 -7.75 -17.34 13.51
CA ILE A 349 -6.41 -17.46 12.89
C ILE A 349 -5.92 -18.91 12.93
N LYS A 350 -6.07 -19.63 14.05
CA LYS A 350 -5.70 -21.05 14.14
C LYS A 350 -6.47 -21.92 13.15
N ALA A 351 -7.77 -21.66 12.98
CA ALA A 351 -8.60 -22.37 12.00
C ALA A 351 -8.13 -22.11 10.56
N VAL A 352 -7.81 -20.85 10.22
CA VAL A 352 -7.28 -20.49 8.90
C VAL A 352 -5.93 -21.18 8.64
N LEU A 353 -5.03 -21.20 9.62
CA LEU A 353 -3.74 -21.88 9.49
C LEU A 353 -3.90 -23.40 9.30
N ALA A 354 -4.83 -24.04 10.02
CA ALA A 354 -5.12 -25.46 9.84
C ALA A 354 -5.63 -25.75 8.41
N LYS A 355 -6.57 -24.94 7.92
CA LYS A 355 -7.10 -25.02 6.55
C LYS A 355 -6.00 -24.85 5.50
N ILE A 356 -5.10 -23.88 5.67
CA ILE A 356 -3.94 -23.68 4.78
C ILE A 356 -3.07 -24.93 4.74
N CYS A 357 -2.81 -25.55 5.88
CA CYS A 357 -2.03 -26.79 5.95
C CYS A 357 -2.73 -27.94 5.22
N ASP A 358 -4.05 -28.07 5.37
CA ASP A 358 -4.83 -29.13 4.73
C ASP A 358 -4.86 -28.95 3.21
N GLU A 359 -5.28 -27.79 2.72
CA GLU A 359 -5.33 -27.48 1.29
C GLU A 359 -3.93 -27.48 0.66
N GLY A 360 -2.90 -27.06 1.41
CA GLY A 360 -1.50 -27.10 0.96
C GLY A 360 -0.98 -28.52 0.71
N ARG A 361 -1.44 -29.52 1.48
CA ARG A 361 -1.11 -30.94 1.26
C ARG A 361 -1.73 -31.46 -0.02
N GLU A 362 -2.98 -31.10 -0.29
CA GLU A 362 -3.68 -31.48 -1.53
C GLU A 362 -3.01 -30.88 -2.77
N LEU A 363 -2.39 -29.70 -2.63
CA LEU A 363 -1.65 -29.01 -3.69
C LEU A 363 -0.21 -29.54 -3.90
N GLY A 364 0.20 -30.59 -3.18
CA GLY A 364 1.50 -31.25 -3.33
C GLY A 364 2.65 -30.57 -2.57
N GLY A 365 2.36 -29.76 -1.55
CA GLY A 365 3.37 -29.18 -0.66
C GLY A 365 3.85 -30.17 0.41
N ASN A 366 5.16 -30.32 0.58
CA ASN A 366 5.75 -31.00 1.74
C ASN A 366 5.85 -30.04 2.93
N ILE A 367 5.34 -30.42 4.09
CA ILE A 367 5.56 -29.70 5.35
C ILE A 367 6.80 -30.29 6.05
N PRO A 368 7.82 -29.50 6.42
CA PRO A 368 8.74 -29.93 7.47
C PRO A 368 7.95 -29.98 8.79
N SER A 369 7.90 -31.16 9.41
CA SER A 369 7.04 -31.55 10.54
C SER A 369 7.21 -30.77 11.86
N ASN A 370 7.87 -29.61 11.88
CA ASN A 370 8.25 -28.88 13.10
C ASN A 370 7.75 -27.42 13.17
N CYS A 371 6.60 -27.07 12.57
CA CYS A 371 6.09 -25.67 12.62
C CYS A 371 4.84 -25.46 13.49
N ILE A 372 4.47 -26.42 14.34
CA ILE A 372 3.44 -26.25 15.37
C ILE A 372 4.06 -26.56 16.73
N SER A 373 4.98 -25.73 17.18
CA SER A 373 5.35 -25.64 18.58
C SER A 373 5.78 -24.21 18.89
N ASP A 374 4.90 -23.54 19.64
CA ASP A 374 5.14 -22.40 20.53
C ASP A 374 6.05 -21.27 20.05
N GLN A 375 5.44 -20.22 19.50
CA GLN A 375 5.80 -18.81 19.76
C GLN A 375 4.56 -17.92 19.81
#